data_AF-A0A0T7BN32-F1
#
_entry.id   AF-A0A0T7BN32-F1
#
_cell.length_a   1.000
_cell.length_b   1.000
_cell.length_c   1.000
_cell.angle_alpha   90.00
_cell.angle_beta   90.00
_cell.angle_gamma   90.00
#
_symmetry.space_group_name_H-M   'P 1'
#
loop_
_entity.id
_entity.type
_entity.pdbx_description
1 polymer ?
#
loop_
_entity_poly.entity_id
_entity_poly.type
_entity_poly.pdbx_seq_one_letter_code
_entity_poly.pdbx_strand_id
1 'polypeptide(L)'
;MAQQISTEELQTNSLQIENVVNYLQQQGWQTVNHPNPRLLVFQGDKDDAGNPIQLVLPSQNSFEDSDRLLKKAINLLAAITEKSPQEIINRINKIPL
;
A
#
# COMPACT_ATOMS: atom_id res chain seq x y z
N MET A 1 -1.10 17.92 9.66
CA MET A 1 0.15 17.27 9.17
C MET A 1 -0.10 15.77 9.23
N ALA A 2 -0.09 15.07 8.10
CA ALA A 2 -0.23 13.61 8.10
C ALA A 2 1.02 12.99 8.73
N GLN A 3 0.87 12.29 9.85
CA GLN A 3 1.97 11.57 10.48
C GLN A 3 2.41 10.45 9.53
N GLN A 4 3.72 10.38 9.23
CA GLN A 4 4.29 9.32 8.41
C GLN A 4 4.70 8.15 9.29
N ILE A 5 4.51 6.93 8.82
CA ILE A 5 4.93 5.73 9.57
C ILE A 5 6.43 5.46 9.42
N SER A 6 7.10 5.04 10.50
CA SER A 6 8.50 4.57 10.51
C SER A 6 8.63 3.10 10.08
N THR A 7 9.82 2.69 9.61
CA THR A 7 10.08 1.29 9.24
C THR A 7 9.91 0.35 10.43
N GLU A 8 10.32 0.79 11.62
CA GLU A 8 10.19 0.02 12.87
C GLU A 8 8.72 -0.28 13.23
N GLU A 9 7.81 0.66 12.97
CA GLU A 9 6.37 0.47 13.20
C GLU A 9 5.75 -0.48 12.17
N LEU A 10 6.22 -0.49 10.92
CA LEU A 10 5.78 -1.46 9.91
C LEU A 10 6.20 -2.89 10.31
N GLN A 11 7.45 -3.06 10.73
CA GLN A 11 8.01 -4.35 11.12
C GLN A 11 7.31 -4.93 12.35
N THR A 12 6.97 -4.08 13.33
CA THR A 12 6.22 -4.49 14.54
C THR A 12 4.85 -5.07 14.20
N ASN A 13 4.22 -4.60 13.12
CA ASN A 13 2.90 -5.05 12.68
C ASN A 13 2.94 -6.27 11.75
N SER A 14 4.13 -6.80 11.41
CA SER A 14 4.32 -7.99 10.56
C SER A 14 3.50 -7.98 9.26
N LEU A 15 3.35 -6.79 8.66
CA LEU A 15 2.47 -6.56 7.52
C LEU A 15 2.95 -7.34 6.28
N GLN A 16 2.12 -8.28 5.81
CA GLN A 16 2.42 -9.04 4.59
C GLN A 16 1.89 -8.29 3.36
N ILE A 17 2.67 -8.29 2.26
CA ILE A 17 2.25 -7.69 0.98
C ILE A 17 0.91 -8.26 0.50
N GLU A 18 0.66 -9.56 0.68
CA GLU A 18 -0.59 -10.19 0.27
C GLU A 18 -1.83 -9.56 0.94
N ASN A 19 -1.72 -9.18 2.21
CA ASN A 19 -2.80 -8.49 2.92
C ASN A 19 -3.06 -7.12 2.31
N VAL A 20 -2.00 -6.41 1.91
CA VAL A 20 -2.13 -5.11 1.24
C VAL A 20 -2.76 -5.28 -0.14
N VAL A 21 -2.37 -6.30 -0.90
CA VAL A 21 -2.97 -6.62 -2.21
C VAL A 21 -4.47 -6.90 -2.06
N ASN A 22 -4.86 -7.76 -1.11
CA ASN A 22 -6.25 -8.08 -0.83
C ASN A 22 -7.04 -6.83 -0.41
N TYR A 23 -6.45 -5.99 0.45
CA TYR A 23 -7.05 -4.72 0.84
C TYR A 23 -7.31 -3.81 -0.37
N LEU A 24 -6.32 -3.61 -1.23
CA LEU A 24 -6.45 -2.77 -2.42
C LEU A 24 -7.57 -3.28 -3.34
N GLN A 25 -7.61 -4.58 -3.61
CA GLN A 25 -8.64 -5.18 -4.44
C GLN A 25 -10.05 -5.00 -3.83
N GLN A 26 -10.22 -5.19 -2.52
CA GLN A 26 -11.49 -4.95 -1.84
C GLN A 26 -11.92 -3.48 -1.86
N GLN A 27 -10.95 -2.55 -1.90
CA GLN A 27 -11.20 -1.11 -2.05
C GLN A 27 -11.37 -0.68 -3.52
N GLY A 28 -11.46 -1.61 -4.47
CA GLY A 28 -11.72 -1.32 -5.88
C GLY A 28 -10.49 -0.90 -6.69
N TRP A 29 -9.29 -1.01 -6.14
CA TRP A 29 -8.06 -0.76 -6.90
C TRP A 29 -7.85 -1.85 -7.94
N GLN A 30 -7.41 -1.45 -9.12
CA GLN A 30 -7.19 -2.35 -10.25
C GLN A 30 -5.70 -2.59 -10.46
N THR A 31 -5.32 -3.83 -10.75
CA THR A 31 -3.94 -4.17 -11.11
C THR A 31 -3.61 -3.68 -12.51
N VAL A 32 -2.41 -3.14 -12.68
CA VAL A 32 -1.87 -2.67 -13.96
C VAL A 32 -0.63 -3.47 -14.30
N ASN A 33 -0.55 -3.92 -15.56
CA ASN A 33 0.60 -4.67 -16.01
C ASN A 33 1.84 -3.77 -16.05
N HIS A 34 2.95 -4.25 -15.50
CA HIS A 34 4.20 -3.50 -15.44
C HIS A 34 5.37 -4.39 -15.88
N PRO A 35 6.33 -3.88 -16.69
CA PRO A 35 7.41 -4.70 -17.25
C PRO A 35 8.39 -5.23 -16.20
N ASN A 36 8.46 -4.61 -15.01
CA ASN A 36 9.28 -5.09 -13.91
C ASN A 36 8.50 -6.09 -13.05
N PRO A 37 8.85 -7.40 -13.06
CA PRO A 37 8.12 -8.44 -12.32
C PRO A 37 8.33 -8.36 -10.80
N ARG A 38 9.27 -7.54 -10.33
CA ARG A 38 9.48 -7.28 -8.90
C ARG A 38 8.45 -6.30 -8.32
N LEU A 39 7.63 -5.68 -9.18
CA LEU A 39 6.67 -4.66 -8.79
C LEU A 39 5.26 -5.10 -9.12
N LEU A 40 4.34 -4.83 -8.20
CA LEU A 40 2.91 -4.85 -8.43
C LEU A 40 2.44 -3.40 -8.49
N VAL A 41 1.74 -3.04 -9.55
CA VAL A 41 1.22 -1.67 -9.73
C VAL A 41 -0.30 -1.73 -9.69
N PHE A 42 -0.88 -0.82 -8.91
CA PHE A 42 -2.31 -0.66 -8.75
C PHE A 42 -2.74 0.75 -9.14
N GLN A 43 -3.93 0.87 -9.72
CA GLN A 43 -4.60 2.13 -10.01
C GLN A 43 -5.88 2.26 -9.19
N GLY A 44 -6.02 3.39 -8.51
CA GLY A 44 -7.21 3.77 -7.76
C GLY A 44 -7.97 4.88 -8.48
N ASP A 45 -8.79 5.59 -7.71
CA ASP A 45 -9.55 6.75 -8.21
C ASP A 45 -8.64 7.86 -8.74
N LYS A 46 -9.25 8.77 -9.50
CA LYS A 46 -8.58 9.91 -10.09
C LYS A 46 -8.27 10.97 -9.03
N ASP A 47 -7.11 11.59 -9.15
CA ASP A 47 -6.73 12.79 -8.40
C ASP A 47 -7.51 14.04 -8.88
N ASP A 48 -7.27 15.19 -8.24
CA ASP A 48 -7.90 16.47 -8.58
C ASP A 48 -7.59 16.93 -10.03
N ALA A 49 -6.53 16.40 -10.65
CA ALA A 49 -6.17 16.67 -12.04
C ALA A 49 -6.78 15.64 -13.03
N GLY A 50 -7.56 14.67 -12.54
CA GLY A 50 -8.22 13.65 -13.35
C GLY A 50 -7.33 12.45 -13.70
N ASN A 51 -6.12 12.34 -13.11
CA ASN A 51 -5.20 11.23 -13.36
C ASN A 51 -5.41 10.12 -12.32
N PRO A 52 -5.44 8.84 -12.72
CA PRO A 52 -5.60 7.74 -11.78
C PRO A 52 -4.41 7.69 -10.81
N ILE A 53 -4.68 7.63 -9.51
CA ILE A 53 -3.64 7.49 -8.50
C ILE A 53 -2.99 6.13 -8.66
N GLN A 54 -1.66 6.10 -8.76
CA GLN A 54 -0.88 4.88 -8.85
C GLN A 54 -0.22 4.55 -7.51
N LEU A 55 -0.33 3.28 -7.13
CA LEU A 55 0.31 2.71 -5.95
C LEU A 55 1.19 1.54 -6.38
N VAL A 56 2.44 1.53 -5.89
CA VAL A 56 3.42 0.50 -6.22
C VAL A 56 3.75 -0.30 -4.98
N LEU A 57 3.66 -1.63 -5.09
CA LEU A 57 4.08 -2.59 -4.09
C LEU A 57 5.24 -3.45 -4.61
N PRO A 58 6.12 -3.94 -3.73
CA PRO A 58 6.99 -5.05 -4.07
C PRO A 58 6.14 -6.30 -4.35
N SER A 59 6.58 -7.19 -5.24
CA SER A 59 5.86 -8.45 -5.48
C SER A 59 6.16 -9.54 -4.45
N GLN A 60 7.20 -9.37 -3.61
CA GLN A 60 7.59 -10.30 -2.55
C GLN A 60 8.16 -9.57 -1.34
N ASN A 61 7.95 -10.11 -0.12
CA ASN A 61 8.40 -9.47 1.13
C ASN A 61 9.92 -9.52 1.30
N SER A 62 10.60 -10.42 0.59
CA SER A 62 12.03 -10.71 0.73
C SER A 62 12.94 -9.76 -0.06
N PHE A 63 12.40 -8.86 -0.88
CA PHE A 63 13.24 -7.91 -1.61
C PHE A 63 13.75 -6.81 -0.68
N GLU A 64 14.98 -6.34 -0.94
CA GLU A 64 15.66 -5.31 -0.14
C GLU A 64 14.83 -4.01 -0.01
N ASP A 65 14.11 -3.63 -1.07
CA ASP A 65 13.27 -2.44 -1.10
C ASP A 65 11.87 -2.61 -0.49
N SER A 66 11.52 -3.79 0.02
CA SER A 66 10.13 -4.12 0.36
C SER A 66 9.56 -3.17 1.42
N ASP A 67 10.26 -3.00 2.54
CA ASP A 67 9.89 -2.08 3.62
C ASP A 67 9.69 -0.64 3.11
N ARG A 68 10.60 -0.17 2.24
CA ARG A 68 10.55 1.18 1.69
C ARG A 68 9.32 1.39 0.81
N LEU A 69 9.02 0.44 -0.05
CA LEU A 69 7.87 0.50 -0.94
C LEU A 69 6.55 0.34 -0.17
N LEU A 70 6.52 -0.58 0.80
CA LEU A 70 5.37 -0.78 1.68
C LEU A 70 5.06 0.49 2.48
N LYS A 71 6.09 1.13 3.06
CA LYS A 71 5.97 2.43 3.73
C LYS A 71 5.36 3.50 2.83
N LYS A 72 5.81 3.59 1.57
CA LYS A 72 5.24 4.55 0.61
C LYS A 72 3.77 4.26 0.33
N ALA A 73 3.42 3.00 0.11
CA ALA A 73 2.04 2.58 -0.14
C ALA A 73 1.13 2.93 1.04
N ILE A 74 1.52 2.60 2.27
CA ILE A 74 0.71 2.88 3.47
C ILE A 74 0.55 4.39 3.68
N ASN A 75 1.61 5.18 3.52
CA ASN A 75 1.51 6.63 3.66
C ASN A 75 0.63 7.26 2.56
N LEU A 76 0.69 6.75 1.33
CA LEU A 76 -0.21 7.18 0.25
C LEU A 76 -1.67 6.88 0.60
N LEU A 77 -1.96 5.64 1.01
CA LEU A 77 -3.32 5.23 1.42
C LEU A 77 -3.84 6.06 2.58
N ALA A 78 -2.98 6.36 3.57
CA ALA A 78 -3.31 7.22 4.69
C ALA A 78 -3.69 8.63 4.22
N ALA A 79 -2.91 9.20 3.29
CA ALA A 79 -3.15 10.54 2.76
C ALA A 79 -4.47 10.64 1.97
N ILE A 80 -4.74 9.70 1.06
CA ILE A 80 -5.93 9.75 0.19
C ILE A 80 -7.23 9.43 0.95
N THR A 81 -7.15 8.68 2.04
CA THR A 81 -8.33 8.31 2.85
C THR A 81 -8.49 9.19 4.10
N GLU A 82 -7.64 10.22 4.24
CA GLU A 82 -7.59 11.12 5.39
C GLU A 82 -7.49 10.37 6.74
N LYS A 83 -6.70 9.29 6.76
CA LYS A 83 -6.48 8.41 7.91
C LYS A 83 -5.04 8.46 8.38
N SER A 84 -4.81 7.98 9.61
CA SER A 84 -3.44 7.72 10.05
C SER A 84 -2.90 6.44 9.40
N PRO A 85 -1.57 6.33 9.17
CA PRO A 85 -0.96 5.08 8.71
C PRO A 85 -1.28 3.87 9.60
N GLN A 86 -1.35 4.06 10.92
CA GLN A 86 -1.72 3.00 11.86
C GLN A 86 -3.15 2.52 11.63
N GLU A 87 -4.10 3.41 11.32
CA GLU A 87 -5.46 2.99 11.00
C GLU A 87 -5.52 2.17 9.70
N ILE A 88 -4.72 2.54 8.70
CA ILE A 88 -4.59 1.76 7.45
C ILE A 88 -4.05 0.36 7.73
N ILE A 89 -2.98 0.24 8.51
CA ILE A 89 -2.40 -1.06 8.89
C ILE A 89 -3.42 -1.92 9.63
N ASN A 90 -4.14 -1.33 10.59
CA ASN A 90 -5.18 -2.03 11.33
C ASN A 90 -6.32 -2.52 10.41
N ARG A 91 -6.65 -1.79 9.35
CA ARG A 91 -7.64 -2.22 8.36
C ARG A 91 -7.12 -3.37 7.51
N ILE A 92 -5.86 -3.29 7.06
CA ILE A 92 -5.23 -4.34 6.27
C ILE A 92 -5.12 -5.64 7.07
N ASN A 93 -4.67 -5.58 8.32
CA ASN A 93 -4.51 -6.76 9.19
C ASN A 93 -5.84 -7.40 9.62
N LYS A 94 -6.98 -6.73 9.42
CA LYS A 94 -8.32 -7.28 9.70
C LYS A 94 -8.90 -8.07 8.53
N ILE A 95 -8.25 -8.06 7.36
CA ILE A 95 -8.71 -8.84 6.21
C ILE A 95 -8.26 -10.29 6.41
N PRO A 96 -9.20 -11.25 6.48
CA PRO A 96 -8.84 -12.67 6.53
C PRO A 96 -8.17 -13.06 5.20
N LEU A 97 -7.10 -13.86 5.32
CA LEU A 97 -6.41 -14.52 4.22
C LEU A 97 -7.33 -15.54 3.52
#